data_AF-A0ABD0QZC9-F1
#
_entry.id   AF-A0ABD0QZC9-F1
#
_cell.length_a   1.000
_cell.length_b   1.000
_cell.length_c   1.000
_cell.angle_alpha   90.00
_cell.angle_beta   90.00
_cell.angle_gamma   90.00
#
_symmetry.space_group_name_H-M   'P 1'
#
loop_
_entity.id
_entity.type
_entity.pdbx_description
1 polymer ?
#
loop_
_entity_poly.entity_id
_entity_poly.type
_entity_poly.pdbx_seq_one_letter_code
_entity_poly.pdbx_strand_id
1 'polypeptide(L)' 'ALFDYDITKDSGLPSQGLNFRFGDILHVLNASDEEWWQARHVTPDGEMEEMGVIPSKKR' A
#
# COMPACT_ATOMS: atom_id res chain seq x y z
N ALA A 1 -8.66 -3.03 -2.01
CA ALA A 1 -8.55 -1.59 -1.70
C ALA A 1 -9.83 -0.90 -2.15
N LEU A 2 -10.19 0.24 -1.56
CA LEU A 2 -11.41 0.98 -1.87
C LEU A 2 -11.21 2.17 -2.82
N PHE A 3 -9.97 2.42 -3.25
CA PHE A 3 -9.59 3.49 -4.18
C PHE A 3 -8.27 3.11 -4.87
N ASP A 4 -7.90 3.86 -5.90
CA ASP A 4 -6.62 3.74 -6.59
C ASP A 4 -5.58 4.68 -5.94
N TYR A 5 -4.36 4.18 -5.80
CA TYR A 5 -3.25 4.91 -5.20
C TYR A 5 -1.98 4.77 -6.04
N ASP A 6 -1.37 5.92 -6.33
CA ASP A 6 -0.20 6.04 -7.18
C ASP A 6 0.87 6.86 -6.46
N ILE A 7 1.95 6.20 -6.04
CA ILE A 7 3.09 6.81 -5.36
C ILE A 7 3.70 7.95 -6.17
N THR A 8 3.66 7.89 -7.50
CA THR A 8 4.29 8.89 -8.35
C THR A 8 3.62 10.25 -8.24
N LYS A 9 2.39 10.29 -7.73
CA LYS A 9 1.62 11.51 -7.48
C LYS A 9 1.86 12.11 -6.10
N ASP A 10 2.42 11.37 -5.15
CA ASP A 10 2.77 11.87 -3.81
C ASP A 10 4.28 12.05 -3.69
N SER A 11 4.74 13.29 -3.83
CA SER A 11 6.16 13.65 -3.72
C SER A 11 6.72 13.63 -2.29
N GLY A 12 5.88 13.33 -1.28
CA GLY A 12 6.24 13.33 0.14
C GLY A 12 6.46 11.94 0.77
N LEU A 13 6.40 10.88 -0.03
CA LEU A 13 6.56 9.51 0.46
C LEU A 13 8.02 9.12 0.67
N PRO A 14 8.31 8.24 1.65
CA PRO A 14 9.53 7.46 1.61
C PRO A 14 9.56 6.63 0.31
N SER A 15 10.74 6.42 -0.27
CA SER A 15 10.99 5.86 -1.62
C SER A 15 10.46 4.44 -1.89
N GLN A 16 9.62 3.89 -1.01
CA GLN A 16 9.09 2.52 -1.04
C GLN A 16 7.56 2.50 -1.01
N GLY A 17 6.88 3.49 -1.59
CA GLY A 17 5.42 3.46 -1.66
C GLY A 17 4.90 2.34 -2.57
N LEU A 18 3.85 1.67 -2.11
CA LEU A 18 3.20 0.58 -2.81
C LEU A 18 2.03 1.13 -3.63
N ASN A 19 2.10 1.01 -4.94
CA ASN A 19 1.00 1.36 -5.83
C ASN A 19 -0.09 0.30 -5.75
N PHE A 20 -1.35 0.68 -5.66
CA PHE A 20 -2.45 -0.27 -5.69
C PHE A 20 -3.66 0.32 -6.40
N ARG A 21 -4.53 -0.54 -6.89
CA ARG A 21 -5.78 -0.17 -7.56
C ARG A 21 -6.99 -0.61 -6.77
N PHE A 22 -8.13 -0.02 -7.10
CA PHE A 22 -9.42 -0.47 -6.59
C PHE A 22 -9.59 -1.98 -6.87
N GLY A 23 -9.98 -2.73 -5.84
CA GLY A 23 -10.12 -4.18 -5.94
C GLY A 23 -8.87 -4.98 -5.53
N ASP A 24 -7.68 -4.36 -5.45
CA ASP A 24 -6.46 -5.07 -5.07
C ASP A 24 -6.48 -5.50 -3.61
N ILE A 25 -6.06 -6.73 -3.32
CA ILE A 25 -5.98 -7.22 -1.96
C ILE A 25 -4.59 -6.92 -1.40
N LEU A 26 -4.57 -6.10 -0.35
CA LEU A 26 -3.35 -5.69 0.34
C LEU A 26 -3.33 -6.33 1.73
N HIS A 27 -2.20 -6.93 2.08
CA HIS A 27 -1.95 -7.39 3.44
C HIS A 27 -1.16 -6.33 4.18
N VAL A 28 -1.77 -5.73 5.20
CA VAL A 28 -1.12 -4.74 6.05
C VAL A 28 -0.22 -5.46 7.05
N LEU A 29 1.09 -5.25 6.94
CA LEU A 29 2.13 -5.83 7.80
C LEU A 29 2.37 -4.99 9.05
N ASN A 30 2.32 -3.67 8.91
CA ASN A 30 2.55 -2.73 10.00
C ASN A 30 1.61 -1.52 9.83
N ALA A 31 0.82 -1.24 10.86
CA ALA A 31 -0.09 -0.09 10.92
C ALA A 31 0.19 0.78 12.15
N SER A 32 1.43 0.77 12.64
CA SER A 32 1.83 1.50 13.85
C SER A 32 1.93 3.01 13.62
N ASP A 33 2.33 3.42 12.42
CA ASP A 33 2.36 4.83 12.01
C ASP A 33 0.96 5.31 11.60
N GLU A 34 0.59 6.52 12.03
CA GLU A 34 -0.73 7.09 11.73
C GLU A 34 -0.86 7.61 10.29
N GLU A 35 0.25 7.90 9.63
CA GLU A 35 0.27 8.45 8.27
C GLU A 35 0.52 7.37 7.20
N TRP A 36 1.40 6.41 7.48
CA TRP A 36 1.89 5.44 6.49
C TRP A 36 1.87 4.01 7.05
N TRP A 37 1.19 3.09 6.38
CA TRP A 37 1.15 1.69 6.76
C TRP A 37 2.03 0.87 5.83
N GLN A 38 2.78 -0.10 6.36
CA GLN A 38 3.47 -1.08 5.52
C GLN A 38 2.47 -2.13 5.08
N ALA A 39 2.41 -2.37 3.77
CA ALA A 39 1.56 -3.36 3.17
C ALA A 39 2.29 -4.08 2.03
N ARG A 40 1.66 -5.13 1.53
CA ARG A 40 2.12 -5.89 0.37
C ARG A 40 0.93 -6.37 -0.46
N HIS A 41 1.15 -6.63 -1.74
CA HIS A 41 0.13 -7.28 -2.56
C HIS A 41 -0.01 -8.74 -2.17
N VAL A 42 -1.26 -9.21 -2.19
CA VAL A 42 -1.57 -10.63 -2.06
C VAL A 42 -2.28 -11.05 -3.33
N THR A 43 -1.59 -11.89 -4.12
CA THR A 43 -2.22 -12.61 -5.21
C THR A 43 -2.95 -13.84 -4.67
N PRO A 44 -4.04 -14.29 -5.32
CA PRO A 44 -4.76 -15.49 -4.92
C PRO A 44 -3.91 -16.76 -4.99
N ASP A 45 -2.85 -16.77 -5.81
CA ASP A 45 -1.89 -17.88 -5.90
C ASP A 45 -0.86 -17.88 -4.75
N GLY A 46 -0.92 -16.90 -3.85
CA GLY A 46 0.00 -16.76 -2.72
C GLY A 46 1.38 -16.23 -3.13
N GLU A 47 1.56 -15.81 -4.38
CA GLU A 47 2.76 -15.11 -4.81
C GLU A 47 2.80 -13.74 -4.14
N MET A 48 3.84 -13.53 -3.32
CA MET A 48 4.11 -12.23 -2.71
C MET A 48 4.63 -11.29 -3.78
N GLU A 49 3.77 -10.41 -4.26
CA GLU A 49 4.22 -9.25 -5.02
C GLU A 49 4.51 -8.07 -4.09
N GLU A 50 5.57 -7.36 -4.46
CA GLU A 50 6.06 -6.06 -4.00
C GLU A 50 5.54 -5.56 -2.63
N MET A 51 6.46 -5.39 -1.68
CA MET A 51 6.18 -4.76 -0.37
C MET A 51 6.45 -3.26 -0.46
N GLY A 52 5.62 -2.46 0.21
CA GLY A 52 5.83 -1.03 0.31
C GLY A 52 4.92 -0.35 1.33
N VAL A 53 4.87 0.98 1.29
CA VAL A 53 4.03 1.78 2.19
C VAL A 53 2.79 2.31 1.46
N ILE A 54 1.68 2.32 2.18
CA ILE A 54 0.38 2.83 1.72
C ILE A 54 -0.11 3.92 2.67
N PRO A 55 -0.92 4.88 2.21
CA PRO A 55 -1.52 5.87 3.09
C PRO A 55 -2.47 5.17 4.07
N SER A 56 -2.48 5.65 5.31
CA SER A 56 -3.43 5.17 6.30
C SER A 56 -4.87 5.55 5.91
N LYS A 57 -5.84 4.85 6.51
CA LYS A 57 -7.28 5.10 6.29
C LYS A 57 -7.76 6.51 6.69
N LYS A 58 -6.94 7.30 7.38
CA LYS A 58 -7.29 8.64 7.89
C LYS A 58 -6.97 9.79 6.91
N ARG A 59 -6.30 9.53 5.79
CA ARG A 59 -5.95 10.55 4.78
C ARG A 59 -6.96 10.60 3.63
#